data_AF-A0A957EDI8-F1
#
_entry.id   AF-A0A957EDI8-F1
#
_cell.length_a   1.000
_cell.length_b   1.000
_cell.length_c   1.000
_cell.angle_alpha   90.00
_cell.angle_beta   90.00
_cell.angle_gamma   90.00
#
_symmetry.space_group_name_H-M   'P 1'
#
loop_
_entity.id
_entity.type
_entity.pdbx_description
1 polymer ?
#
loop_
_entity_poly.entity_id
_entity_poly.type
_entity_poly.pdbx_seq_one_letter_code
_entity_poly.pdbx_strand_id
1 'polypeptide(L)' 'MAGNKTLAMRLLEGKKVAYEAIQYDASERDAEKIAVQLGVPPEQVFKTLVVAAPVDGRSPNKPLLAV' A
#
# COMPACT_ATOMS: atom_id res chain seq x y z
N MET A 1 -15.30 -16.79 -7.47
CA MET A 1 -14.14 -16.08 -8.07
C MET A 1 -13.13 -15.81 -6.98
N ALA A 2 -11.99 -16.50 -6.98
CA ALA A 2 -10.93 -16.23 -6.00
C ALA A 2 -10.21 -14.94 -6.41
N GLY A 3 -10.67 -13.81 -5.90
CA GLY A 3 -9.98 -12.52 -6.07
C GLY A 3 -8.51 -12.66 -5.65
N ASN A 4 -7.62 -12.05 -6.42
CA ASN A 4 -6.18 -12.28 -6.38
C ASN A 4 -5.58 -11.89 -5.01
N LYS A 5 -5.47 -12.84 -4.09
CA LYS A 5 -5.08 -12.61 -2.70
C LYS A 5 -3.63 -12.14 -2.61
N THR A 6 -3.43 -10.92 -2.12
CA THR A 6 -2.12 -10.29 -2.04
C THR A 6 -1.28 -10.83 -0.88
N LEU A 7 0.03 -10.59 -0.93
CA LEU A 7 0.92 -10.88 0.20
C LEU A 7 0.53 -10.09 1.47
N ALA A 8 0.04 -8.85 1.31
CA ALA A 8 -0.43 -8.03 2.43
C ALA A 8 -1.63 -8.67 3.14
N MET A 9 -2.61 -9.17 2.38
CA MET A 9 -3.77 -9.88 2.95
C MET A 9 -3.33 -11.13 3.74
N ARG A 10 -2.41 -11.94 3.18
CA ARG A 10 -1.88 -13.12 3.88
C ARG A 10 -1.17 -12.76 5.19
N LEU A 11 -0.43 -11.64 5.21
CA LEU A 11 0.25 -11.16 6.41
C LEU A 11 -0.75 -10.72 7.49
N LEU A 12 -1.81 -10.02 7.12
CA LEU A 12 -2.85 -9.56 8.05
C LEU A 12 -3.60 -10.74 8.68
N GLU A 13 -3.99 -11.73 7.87
CA GLU A 13 -4.64 -12.95 8.35
C GLU A 13 -3.76 -13.76 9.30
N GLY A 14 -2.47 -13.93 8.97
CA GLY A 14 -1.51 -14.60 9.85
C GLY A 14 -1.37 -13.91 11.21
N LYS A 15 -1.62 -12.59 11.27
CA LYS A 15 -1.65 -11.80 12.49
C LYS A 15 -3.05 -11.64 13.10
N LYS A 16 -4.08 -12.24 12.50
CA LYS A 16 -5.50 -12.10 12.90
C LYS A 16 -5.96 -10.64 12.96
N VAL A 17 -5.41 -9.79 12.11
CA VAL A 17 -5.86 -8.39 11.97
C VAL A 17 -7.07 -8.38 11.06
N ALA A 18 -8.18 -7.83 11.54
CA ALA A 18 -9.39 -7.66 10.74
C ALA A 18 -9.14 -6.67 9.61
N TYR A 19 -9.63 -6.98 8.41
CA TYR A 19 -9.53 -6.12 7.25
C TYR A 19 -10.70 -6.36 6.30
N GLU A 20 -11.00 -5.35 5.48
CA GLU A 20 -11.88 -5.44 4.32
C GLU A 20 -11.05 -5.26 3.05
N ALA A 21 -11.35 -6.04 2.01
CA ALA A 21 -10.67 -5.94 0.73
C ALA A 21 -11.56 -5.23 -0.29
N ILE A 22 -11.14 -4.04 -0.71
CA ILE A 22 -11.82 -3.25 -1.74
C ILE A 22 -11.00 -3.36 -3.04
N GLN A 23 -11.66 -3.68 -4.15
CA GLN A 23 -11.01 -3.79 -5.47
C GLN A 23 -11.18 -2.51 -6.28
N TYR A 24 -10.13 -2.09 -6.97
CA TYR A 24 -10.14 -0.96 -7.90
C TYR A 24 -9.24 -1.26 -9.10
N ASP A 25 -9.33 -0.45 -10.15
CA ASP A 25 -8.53 -0.60 -11.36
C ASP A 25 -7.05 -0.27 -11.08
N ALA A 26 -6.16 -1.23 -11.36
CA ALA A 26 -4.72 -1.09 -11.12
C ALA A 26 -4.01 -0.08 -12.06
N SER A 27 -4.68 0.37 -13.12
CA SER A 27 -4.17 1.43 -14.01
C SER A 27 -4.29 2.83 -13.39
N GLU A 28 -5.21 3.04 -12.46
CA GLU A 28 -5.33 4.28 -11.70
C GLU A 28 -4.34 4.28 -10.52
N ARG A 29 -3.65 5.40 -10.33
CA ARG A 29 -2.62 5.56 -9.28
C ARG A 29 -2.76 6.86 -8.49
N ASP A 30 -3.71 7.71 -8.87
CA ASP A 30 -4.04 8.93 -8.14
C ASP A 30 -4.86 8.57 -6.88
N ALA A 31 -4.36 8.95 -5.70
CA ALA A 31 -5.00 8.60 -4.44
C ALA A 31 -6.36 9.29 -4.26
N GLU A 32 -6.48 10.55 -4.69
CA GLU A 32 -7.71 11.32 -4.54
C GLU A 32 -8.81 10.76 -5.44
N LYS A 33 -8.45 10.39 -6.69
CA LYS A 33 -9.40 9.75 -7.60
C LYS A 33 -9.84 8.38 -7.12
N ILE A 34 -8.91 7.57 -6.61
CA ILE A 34 -9.23 6.27 -6.02
C ILE A 34 -10.16 6.46 -4.80
N ALA A 35 -9.90 7.45 -3.94
CA ALA A 35 -10.77 7.74 -2.80
C ALA A 35 -12.22 8.02 -3.22
N VAL A 36 -12.39 8.87 -4.25
CA VAL A 36 -13.71 9.17 -4.83
C VAL A 36 -14.37 7.92 -5.42
N GLN A 37 -13.63 7.10 -6.17
CA GLN A 37 -14.14 5.86 -6.76
C GLN A 37 -14.59 4.85 -5.70
N LEU A 38 -13.86 4.77 -4.57
CA LEU A 38 -14.15 3.85 -3.48
C LEU A 38 -15.16 4.40 -2.46
N GLY A 39 -15.53 5.69 -2.56
CA GLY A 39 -16.45 6.34 -1.62
C GLY A 39 -15.88 6.50 -0.21
N VAL A 40 -14.55 6.61 -0.09
CA VAL A 40 -13.86 6.77 1.20
C VAL A 40 -13.24 8.17 1.31
N PRO A 41 -13.04 8.71 2.52
CA PRO A 41 -12.30 9.96 2.71
C PRO A 41 -10.87 9.84 2.16
N PRO A 42 -10.36 10.84 1.41
CA PRO A 42 -9.00 10.82 0.87
C PRO A 42 -7.90 10.63 1.92
N GLU A 43 -8.12 11.09 3.15
CA GLU A 43 -7.18 10.96 4.27
C GLU A 43 -7.02 9.51 4.75
N GLN A 44 -7.90 8.61 4.30
CA GLN A 44 -7.82 7.16 4.56
C GLN A 44 -7.09 6.40 3.44
N VAL A 45 -6.66 7.08 2.38
CA VAL A 45 -5.93 6.47 1.26
C VAL A 45 -4.44 6.83 1.36
N PHE A 46 -3.62 5.82 1.66
CA PHE A 46 -2.19 6.00 1.89
C PHE A 46 -1.36 5.51 0.69
N LYS A 47 -0.26 6.22 0.40
CA LYS A 47 0.78 5.76 -0.51
C LYS A 47 2.02 5.40 0.29
N THR A 48 2.55 4.21 0.02
CA THR A 48 3.83 3.78 0.58
C THR A 48 4.96 4.24 -0.33
N LEU A 49 5.74 5.22 0.12
CA LEU A 49 6.89 5.72 -0.62
C LEU A 49 8.14 4.90 -0.28
N VAL A 50 8.90 4.56 -1.32
CA VAL A 50 10.19 3.86 -1.19
C VAL A 50 11.27 4.78 -1.75
N VAL A 51 12.26 5.09 -0.94
CA VAL A 51 13.36 6.00 -1.29
C VAL A 51 14.69 5.27 -1.30
N ALA A 52 15.62 5.76 -2.11
CA ALA A 52 17.00 5.29 -2.09
C ALA A 52 17.65 5.62 -0.73
N ALA A 53 18.51 4.72 -0.24
CA ALA A 53 19.31 5.04 0.93
C ALA A 53 20.32 6.16 0.62
N PRO A 54 20.66 7.01 1.59
CA PRO A 54 21.77 7.93 1.48
C PRO A 54 23.07 7.18 1.18
N VAL A 55 23.91 7.76 0.31
CA VAL A 55 25.18 7.15 -0.15
C VAL A 55 26.15 6.94 1.02
N ASP A 56 26.09 7.81 2.01
CA ASP A 56 26.88 7.80 3.25
C ASP A 56 26.19 7.06 4.41
N GLY A 57 25.03 6.46 4.16
CA GLY A 57 24.25 5.76 5.18
C GLY A 57 24.84 4.40 5.58
N ARG A 58 24.39 3.88 6.73
CA ARG A 58 24.80 2.56 7.28
C ARG A 58 24.46 1.36 6.37
N SER A 59 23.64 1.55 5.34
CA SER A 59 23.22 0.50 4.39
C SER A 59 22.85 1.13 3.04
N PRO A 60 23.84 1.57 2.26
CA PRO A 60 23.61 2.39 1.05
C PRO A 60 22.84 1.66 -0.06
N ASN A 61 22.76 0.32 0.01
CA ASN A 61 22.08 -0.52 -0.98
C ASN A 61 20.70 -1.02 -0.53
N LYS A 62 20.20 -0.60 0.65
CA LYS A 62 18.88 -1.01 1.13
C LYS A 62 17.89 0.15 0.99
N PRO A 63 16.82 0.02 0.19
CA PRO A 63 15.81 1.07 0.08
C PRO A 63 15.13 1.30 1.44
N LEU A 64 14.72 2.54 1.68
CA LEU A 64 14.05 2.95 2.91
C LEU A 64 12.56 3.19 2.64
N LEU A 65 11.74 2.89 3.64
CA LEU A 65 10.34 3.32 3.67
C LEU A 65 10.29 4.78 4.09
N ALA A 66 9.69 5.64 3.27
CA ALA A 66 9.36 7.00 3.67
C ALA A 66 7.91 7.01 4.15
N VAL A 67 7.70 7.53 5.36
CA VAL A 67 6.40 7.75 6.03
C VAL A 67 6.23 9.23 6.29
#